data_AF-A0A381I5L7-F1
#
_entry.id   AF-A0A381I5L7-F1
#
_cell.length_a   1.000
_cell.length_b   1.000
_cell.length_c   1.000
_cell.angle_alpha   90.00
_cell.angle_beta   90.00
_cell.angle_gamma   90.00
#
_symmetry.space_group_name_H-M   'P 1'
#
loop_
_entity.id
_entity.type
_entity.pdbx_description
1 polymer ?
#
loop_
_entity_poly.entity_id
_entity_poly.type
_entity_poly.pdbx_seq_one_letter_code
_entity_poly.pdbx_strand_id
1 'polypeptide(L)'
;MKERECRKASLFDAMIPITCLILFLSLGVLVYGSSPHVPLIGAAAVAGLVAVYRLGFKWKELELSMFNSIKMAMQAILIIIIIGVLIGTWIVSGVVPCMIYWGLKILSPNIFLVASTLVCAIVSLATGSSWSTMGTVGVALLGIGQSLGMPIGLIVGSIISGAYFGDKLSPFI
;
A
#
# COMPACT_ATOMS: atom_id res chain seq x y z
N MET A 1 -4.55 17.57 40.35
CA MET A 1 -4.06 16.72 39.23
C MET A 1 -3.83 17.67 38.05
N LYS A 2 -2.57 17.98 37.73
CA LYS A 2 -2.23 19.04 36.76
C LYS A 2 -2.58 18.56 35.35
N GLU A 3 -3.58 19.17 34.70
CA GLU A 3 -3.88 18.89 33.30
C GLU A 3 -2.65 19.27 32.46
N ARG A 4 -2.02 18.28 31.83
CA ARG A 4 -0.91 18.49 30.91
C ARG A 4 -1.52 18.96 29.59
N GLU A 5 -1.15 20.16 29.15
CA GLU A 5 -1.55 20.67 27.83
C GLU A 5 -0.96 19.77 26.73
N CYS A 6 -1.82 19.28 25.83
CA CYS A 6 -1.39 18.54 24.65
C CYS A 6 -0.48 19.42 23.78
N ARG A 7 0.80 19.07 23.70
CA ARG A 7 1.76 19.77 22.85
C ARG A 7 1.73 19.22 21.44
N LYS A 8 1.86 20.10 20.44
CA LYS A 8 2.15 19.69 19.07
C LYS A 8 3.53 19.01 19.04
N ALA A 9 3.63 17.91 18.30
CA ALA A 9 4.87 17.14 18.15
C ALA A 9 6.00 18.05 17.64
N SER A 10 7.10 18.14 18.38
CA SER A 10 8.34 18.73 17.87
C SER A 10 8.99 17.74 16.88
N LEU A 11 9.80 18.24 15.95
CA LEU A 11 10.56 17.40 15.01
C LEU A 11 11.35 16.29 15.73
N PHE A 12 11.90 16.60 16.90
CA PHE A 12 12.61 15.64 17.73
C PHE A 12 11.73 14.52 18.29
N ASP A 13 10.49 14.82 18.67
CA ASP A 13 9.57 13.81 19.22
C ASP A 13 9.01 12.91 18.09
N ALA A 14 8.90 13.42 16.86
CA ALA A 14 8.48 12.66 15.69
C ALA A 14 9.57 11.74 15.14
N MET A 15 10.85 12.11 15.26
CA MET A 15 11.97 11.28 14.79
C MET A 15 12.09 9.96 15.56
N ILE A 16 11.80 9.95 16.87
CA ILE A 16 11.93 8.76 17.73
C ILE A 16 11.12 7.56 17.20
N PRO A 17 9.79 7.67 17.00
CA PRO A 17 9.01 6.55 16.48
C PRO A 17 9.38 6.17 15.04
N ILE A 18 9.79 7.13 14.20
CA ILE A 18 10.21 6.85 12.82
C ILE A 18 11.50 6.02 12.80
N THR A 19 12.53 6.44 13.55
CA THR A 19 13.79 5.70 13.63
C THR A 19 13.60 4.32 14.27
N CYS A 20 12.74 4.23 15.29
CA CYS A 20 12.42 2.97 15.95
C CYS A 20 11.68 2.00 15.01
N LEU A 21 10.72 2.52 14.22
CA LEU A 21 10.03 1.75 13.18
C LEU A 21 11.02 1.16 12.16
N ILE A 22 11.94 1.98 11.64
CA ILE A 22 12.96 1.55 10.68
C ILE A 22 13.84 0.46 11.30
N LEU A 23 14.35 0.68 12.52
CA LEU A 23 15.19 -0.30 13.22
C LEU A 23 14.47 -1.62 13.46
N PHE A 24 13.22 -1.59 13.94
CA PHE A 24 12.46 -2.81 14.19
C PHE A 24 12.12 -3.55 12.90
N LEU A 25 11.79 -2.85 11.81
CA LEU A 25 11.57 -3.48 10.52
C LEU A 25 12.86 -4.10 9.96
N SER A 26 13.98 -3.36 10.00
CA SER A 26 15.27 -3.86 9.53
C SER A 26 15.71 -5.08 10.32
N LEU A 27 15.67 -5.03 11.66
CA LEU A 27 16.07 -6.16 12.50
C LEU A 27 15.09 -7.33 12.37
N GLY A 28 13.79 -7.08 12.49
CA GLY A 28 12.77 -8.13 12.47
C GLY A 28 12.70 -8.86 11.13
N VAL A 29 12.70 -8.12 10.03
CA VAL A 29 12.50 -8.70 8.69
C VAL A 29 13.82 -9.17 8.07
N LEU A 30 14.89 -8.37 8.13
CA LEU A 30 16.15 -8.73 7.44
C LEU A 30 17.01 -9.70 8.25
N VAL A 31 17.02 -9.61 9.58
CA VAL A 31 17.87 -10.47 10.43
C VAL A 31 17.12 -11.69 10.92
N TYR A 32 15.91 -11.52 11.45
CA TYR A 32 15.14 -12.61 12.05
C TYR A 32 14.17 -13.29 11.09
N GLY A 33 14.01 -12.80 9.85
CA GLY A 33 13.03 -13.33 8.88
C GLY A 33 11.59 -13.35 9.42
N SER A 34 11.31 -12.56 10.46
CA SER A 34 10.04 -12.57 11.17
C SER A 34 9.01 -11.76 10.42
N SER A 35 7.74 -12.10 10.64
CA SER A 35 6.64 -11.39 10.02
C SER A 35 6.63 -9.90 10.43
N PRO A 36 6.34 -8.95 9.51
CA PRO A 36 6.38 -7.51 9.79
C PRO A 36 5.46 -7.05 10.93
N HIS A 37 4.46 -7.86 11.27
CA HIS A 37 3.47 -7.58 12.31
C HIS A 37 4.11 -7.34 13.68
N VAL A 38 5.12 -8.15 14.06
CA VAL A 38 5.76 -8.03 15.39
C VAL A 38 6.56 -6.72 15.51
N PRO A 39 7.44 -6.37 14.54
CA PRO A 39 8.07 -5.06 14.47
C PRO A 39 7.10 -3.87 14.51
N LEU A 40 6.00 -3.97 13.77
CA LEU A 40 4.99 -2.90 13.70
C LEU A 40 4.30 -2.66 15.05
N ILE A 41 3.92 -3.74 15.75
CA ILE A 41 3.35 -3.64 17.10
C ILE A 41 4.36 -3.00 18.06
N GLY A 42 5.63 -3.41 17.99
CA GLY A 42 6.70 -2.81 18.78
C GLY A 42 6.87 -1.31 18.53
N ALA A 43 6.88 -0.90 17.25
CA ALA A 43 7.01 0.51 16.88
C ALA A 43 5.79 1.33 17.30
N ALA A 44 4.58 0.77 17.19
CA ALA A 44 3.34 1.39 17.66
C ALA A 44 3.34 1.57 19.19
N ALA A 45 3.86 0.59 19.93
CA ALA A 45 4.02 0.71 21.39
C ALA A 45 4.98 1.86 21.74
N VAL A 46 6.12 1.97 21.04
CA VAL A 46 7.07 3.08 21.23
C VAL A 46 6.43 4.42 20.88
N ALA A 47 5.68 4.51 19.78
CA ALA A 47 4.93 5.72 19.42
C ALA A 47 3.90 6.11 20.49
N GLY A 48 3.17 5.14 21.05
CA GLY A 48 2.24 5.35 22.15
C GLY A 48 2.93 5.84 23.42
N LEU A 49 4.08 5.27 23.77
CA LEU A 49 4.89 5.73 24.92
C LEU A 49 5.34 7.19 24.72
N VAL A 50 5.84 7.55 23.54
CA VAL A 50 6.22 8.93 23.22
C VAL A 50 5.00 9.85 23.34
N ALA A 51 3.83 9.45 22.82
CA ALA A 51 2.61 10.25 22.91
C ALA A 51 2.15 10.53 24.35
N VAL A 52 2.22 9.52 25.24
CA VAL A 52 1.83 9.67 26.65
C VAL A 52 2.88 10.46 27.45
N TYR A 53 4.16 10.09 27.34
CA TYR A 53 5.21 10.63 28.20
C TYR A 53 5.75 11.98 27.75
N ARG A 54 5.88 12.23 26.44
CA ARG A 54 6.44 13.47 25.88
C ARG A 54 5.37 14.48 25.49
N LEU A 55 4.29 14.03 24.85
CA LEU A 55 3.24 14.93 24.35
C LEU A 55 2.07 15.12 25.33
N GLY A 56 1.94 14.24 26.34
CA GLY A 56 0.94 14.36 27.39
C GLY A 56 -0.46 13.89 27.01
N PHE A 57 -0.61 13.14 25.91
CA PHE A 57 -1.91 12.61 25.47
C PHE A 57 -2.51 11.65 26.50
N LYS A 58 -3.82 11.74 26.69
CA LYS A 58 -4.57 10.80 27.53
C LYS A 58 -4.72 9.48 26.79
N TRP A 59 -4.70 8.35 27.51
CA TRP A 59 -4.89 7.02 26.91
C TRP A 59 -6.18 6.96 26.08
N LYS A 60 -7.30 7.47 26.59
CA LYS A 60 -8.58 7.53 25.86
C LYS A 60 -8.50 8.25 24.50
N GLU A 61 -7.67 9.28 24.37
CA GLU A 61 -7.49 10.00 23.09
C GLU A 61 -6.68 9.18 22.09
N LEU A 62 -5.68 8.43 22.57
CA LEU A 62 -4.92 7.48 21.75
C LEU A 62 -5.80 6.33 21.28
N GLU A 63 -6.62 5.78 22.17
CA GLU A 63 -7.59 4.73 21.83
C GLU A 63 -8.55 5.17 20.74
N LEU A 64 -9.17 6.34 20.91
CA LEU A 64 -10.11 6.89 19.94
C LEU A 64 -9.44 7.17 18.59
N SER A 65 -8.18 7.62 18.61
CA SER A 65 -7.37 7.83 17.39
C SER A 65 -7.03 6.51 16.69
N MET A 66 -6.76 5.44 17.44
CA MET A 66 -6.57 4.09 16.89
C MET A 66 -7.85 3.56 16.24
N PHE A 67 -9.00 3.71 16.90
CA PHE A 67 -10.29 3.32 16.32
C PHE A 67 -10.62 4.08 15.03
N ASN A 68 -10.37 5.40 15.01
CA ASN A 68 -10.56 6.20 13.79
C ASN A 68 -9.65 5.73 12.66
N SER A 69 -8.40 5.36 12.96
CA SER A 69 -7.46 4.82 11.97
C SER A 69 -7.95 3.49 11.39
N ILE A 70 -8.48 2.59 12.23
CA ILE A 70 -9.11 1.33 11.80
C ILE A 70 -10.32 1.61 10.91
N LYS A 71 -11.17 2.57 11.29
CA LYS A 71 -12.35 2.94 10.50
C LYS A 71 -11.98 3.46 9.11
N MET A 72 -10.91 4.25 8.99
CA MET A 72 -10.38 4.69 7.69
C MET A 72 -9.87 3.50 6.87
N ALA A 73 -9.13 2.56 7.48
CA ALA A 73 -8.62 1.37 6.80
C ALA A 73 -9.74 0.40 6.36
N MET A 74 -10.87 0.36 7.08
CA MET A 74 -12.00 -0.52 6.79
C MET A 74 -12.54 -0.34 5.37
N GLN A 75 -12.63 0.91 4.89
CA GLN A 75 -13.10 1.19 3.53
C GLN A 75 -12.18 0.56 2.48
N ALA A 76 -10.86 0.70 2.64
CA ALA A 76 -9.88 0.12 1.72
C ALA A 76 -9.94 -1.43 1.74
N ILE A 77 -10.09 -2.04 2.92
CA ILE A 77 -10.21 -3.49 3.07
C ILE A 77 -11.43 -4.02 2.31
N LEU A 78 -12.58 -3.38 2.46
CA LEU A 78 -13.82 -3.78 1.77
C LEU A 78 -13.66 -3.71 0.25
N ILE A 79 -13.02 -2.65 -0.26
CA ILE A 79 -12.73 -2.50 -1.69
C ILE A 79 -11.83 -3.64 -2.19
N ILE A 80 -10.74 -3.94 -1.47
CA ILE A 80 -9.81 -5.02 -1.84
C ILE A 80 -10.51 -6.38 -1.84
N ILE A 81 -11.42 -6.65 -0.91
CA ILE A 81 -12.21 -7.90 -0.88
C ILE A 81 -13.08 -8.02 -2.12
N ILE A 82 -13.82 -6.97 -2.49
CA ILE A 82 -14.70 -6.97 -3.67
C ILE A 82 -13.87 -7.16 -4.95
N ILE A 83 -12.73 -6.48 -5.06
CA ILE A 83 -11.79 -6.63 -6.18
C ILE A 83 -11.26 -8.07 -6.24
N GLY A 84 -10.94 -8.68 -5.11
CA GLY A 84 -10.50 -10.08 -5.05
C GLY A 84 -11.55 -11.05 -5.60
N VAL A 85 -12.83 -10.87 -5.23
CA VAL A 85 -13.94 -11.67 -5.77
C VAL A 85 -14.13 -11.44 -7.27
N LEU A 86 -13.99 -10.20 -7.73
CA LEU A 86 -14.08 -9.83 -9.15
C LEU A 86 -12.99 -10.52 -9.97
N ILE A 87 -11.74 -10.50 -9.50
CA ILE A 87 -10.61 -11.14 -10.21
C ILE A 87 -10.79 -12.66 -10.22
N GLY A 88 -11.21 -13.25 -9.10
CA GLY A 88 -11.51 -14.68 -9.04
C GLY A 88 -12.56 -15.10 -10.07
N THR A 89 -13.64 -14.33 -10.20
CA THR A 89 -14.67 -14.57 -11.21
C THR A 89 -14.18 -14.34 -12.64
N TRP A 90 -13.29 -13.38 -12.87
CA TRP A 90 -12.67 -13.15 -14.19
C TRP A 90 -11.69 -14.25 -14.61
N ILE A 91 -10.99 -14.86 -13.65
CA ILE A 91 -10.11 -16.00 -13.92
C ILE A 91 -10.95 -17.20 -14.34
N VAL A 92 -12.01 -17.52 -13.60
CA VAL A 92 -12.89 -18.67 -13.90
C VAL A 92 -13.66 -18.49 -15.20
N SER A 93 -14.13 -17.27 -15.50
CA SER A 93 -14.84 -16.96 -16.75
C SER A 93 -13.93 -16.85 -17.97
N GLY A 94 -12.61 -16.96 -17.81
CA GLY A 94 -11.66 -16.87 -18.92
C GLY A 94 -11.41 -15.43 -19.42
N VAL A 95 -11.97 -14.41 -18.77
CA VAL A 95 -11.75 -13.00 -19.13
C VAL A 95 -10.28 -12.61 -18.95
N VAL A 96 -9.67 -12.94 -17.81
CA VAL A 96 -8.24 -12.67 -17.56
C VAL A 96 -7.34 -13.43 -18.56
N PRO A 97 -7.51 -14.75 -18.77
CA PRO A 97 -6.79 -15.48 -19.83
C PRO A 97 -6.95 -14.88 -21.24
N CYS A 98 -8.15 -14.42 -21.59
CA CYS A 98 -8.42 -13.76 -22.87
C CYS A 98 -7.68 -12.42 -22.99
N MET A 99 -7.72 -11.60 -21.93
CA MET A 99 -6.92 -10.36 -21.85
C MET A 99 -5.42 -10.65 -21.99
N ILE A 100 -4.93 -11.76 -21.43
CA ILE A 100 -3.53 -12.15 -21.57
C ILE A 100 -3.21 -12.51 -23.01
N TYR A 101 -4.02 -13.36 -23.64
CA TYR A 101 -3.82 -13.78 -25.02
C TYR A 101 -3.81 -12.59 -26.00
N TRP A 102 -4.74 -11.64 -25.84
CA TRP A 102 -4.79 -10.43 -26.66
C TRP A 102 -3.67 -9.45 -26.30
N GLY A 103 -3.34 -9.33 -25.02
CA GLY A 103 -2.23 -8.52 -24.52
C GLY A 103 -0.90 -8.94 -25.15
N LEU A 104 -0.62 -10.24 -25.23
CA LEU A 104 0.58 -10.78 -25.88
C LEU A 104 0.65 -10.46 -27.38
N LYS A 105 -0.50 -10.31 -28.04
CA LYS A 105 -0.57 -9.99 -29.47
C LYS A 105 -0.33 -8.51 -29.76
N ILE A 106 -0.65 -7.64 -28.80
CA ILE A 106 -0.53 -6.18 -28.91
C ILE A 106 0.78 -5.67 -28.29
N LEU A 107 1.25 -6.28 -27.20
CA LEU A 107 2.40 -5.86 -26.43
C LEU A 107 3.62 -6.72 -26.75
N SER A 108 4.61 -6.12 -27.41
CA SER A 108 5.94 -6.71 -27.47
C SER A 108 6.65 -6.61 -26.11
N PRO A 109 7.51 -7.57 -25.75
CA PRO A 109 8.28 -7.53 -24.49
C PRO A 109 9.05 -6.22 -24.29
N ASN A 110 9.50 -5.58 -25.37
CA ASN A 110 10.27 -4.33 -25.34
C ASN A 110 9.48 -3.11 -24.85
N ILE A 111 8.16 -3.07 -25.06
CA ILE A 111 7.33 -1.90 -24.72
C ILE A 111 6.48 -2.17 -23.47
N PHE A 112 6.36 -3.44 -23.06
CA PHE A 112 5.48 -3.86 -21.98
C PHE A 112 5.68 -3.08 -20.68
N LEU A 113 6.91 -2.91 -20.22
CA LEU A 113 7.20 -2.21 -18.97
C LEU A 113 6.70 -0.76 -19.01
N VAL A 114 7.00 -0.03 -20.09
CA VAL A 114 6.56 1.37 -20.26
C VAL A 114 5.05 1.46 -20.41
N ALA A 115 4.45 0.57 -21.21
CA ALA A 115 3.01 0.51 -21.40
C ALA A 115 2.27 0.22 -20.08
N SER A 116 2.79 -0.72 -19.27
CA SER A 116 2.20 -1.06 -17.98
C SER A 116 2.20 0.14 -17.01
N THR A 117 3.28 0.91 -16.98
CA THR A 117 3.37 2.14 -16.17
C THR A 117 2.37 3.20 -16.64
N LEU A 118 2.26 3.44 -17.95
CA LEU A 118 1.34 4.42 -18.50
C LEU A 118 -0.13 4.04 -18.28
N VAL A 119 -0.48 2.78 -18.53
CA VAL A 119 -1.84 2.27 -18.30
C VAL A 119 -2.20 2.39 -16.82
N CYS A 120 -1.32 1.98 -15.90
CA CYS A 120 -1.55 2.14 -14.47
C CYS A 120 -1.65 3.62 -14.06
N ALA A 121 -0.88 4.52 -14.66
CA ALA A 121 -0.98 5.95 -14.38
C ALA A 121 -2.34 6.53 -14.82
N ILE A 122 -2.80 6.21 -16.03
CA ILE A 122 -4.09 6.69 -16.55
C ILE A 122 -5.26 6.13 -15.74
N VAL A 123 -5.24 4.84 -15.43
CA VAL A 123 -6.29 4.20 -14.64
C VAL A 123 -6.29 4.75 -13.21
N SER A 124 -5.12 5.00 -12.62
CA SER A 124 -5.03 5.58 -11.29
C SER A 124 -5.46 7.04 -11.24
N LEU A 125 -5.16 7.83 -12.27
CA LEU A 125 -5.72 9.19 -12.44
C LEU A 125 -7.26 9.18 -12.48
N ALA A 126 -7.84 8.20 -13.20
CA ALA A 126 -9.29 8.08 -13.32
C ALA A 126 -9.96 7.51 -12.06
N THR A 127 -9.29 6.59 -11.36
CA THR A 127 -9.83 5.91 -10.16
C THR A 127 -9.54 6.69 -8.88
N GLY A 128 -8.54 7.58 -8.89
CA GLY A 128 -8.09 8.37 -7.74
C GLY A 128 -7.53 7.54 -6.59
N SER A 129 -7.06 6.31 -6.84
CA SER A 129 -6.50 5.46 -5.78
C SER A 129 -5.49 4.45 -6.34
N SER A 130 -4.26 4.51 -5.85
CA SER A 130 -3.18 3.57 -6.19
C SER A 130 -3.54 2.11 -5.86
N TRP A 131 -4.19 1.87 -4.72
CA TRP A 131 -4.54 0.52 -4.24
C TRP A 131 -5.56 -0.18 -5.14
N SER A 132 -6.59 0.54 -5.59
CA SER A 132 -7.61 -0.01 -6.49
C SER A 132 -7.03 -0.35 -7.87
N THR A 133 -6.15 0.52 -8.38
CA THR A 133 -5.50 0.30 -9.69
C THR A 133 -4.55 -0.90 -9.68
N MET A 134 -3.76 -1.07 -8.61
CA MET A 134 -2.92 -2.26 -8.47
C MET A 134 -3.75 -3.53 -8.37
N GLY A 135 -4.86 -3.49 -7.63
CA GLY A 135 -5.75 -4.64 -7.46
C GLY A 135 -6.40 -5.08 -8.77
N THR A 136 -6.93 -4.17 -9.57
CA THR A 136 -7.70 -4.50 -10.78
C THR A 136 -6.82 -4.73 -12.01
N VAL A 137 -6.27 -3.65 -12.56
CA VAL A 137 -5.49 -3.68 -13.81
C VAL A 137 -4.07 -4.18 -13.56
N GLY A 138 -3.50 -3.88 -12.39
CA GLY A 138 -2.17 -4.35 -12.01
C GLY A 138 -2.07 -5.87 -11.99
N VAL A 139 -3.05 -6.58 -11.42
CA VAL A 139 -3.04 -8.06 -11.39
C VAL A 139 -3.16 -8.66 -12.79
N ALA A 140 -3.97 -8.04 -13.67
CA ALA A 140 -4.05 -8.47 -15.07
C ALA A 140 -2.71 -8.30 -15.80
N LEU A 141 -2.06 -7.14 -15.64
CA LEU A 141 -0.73 -6.87 -16.22
C LEU A 141 0.34 -7.79 -15.62
N LEU A 142 0.26 -8.10 -14.33
CA LEU A 142 1.17 -9.05 -13.69
C LEU A 142 1.10 -10.43 -14.36
N GLY A 143 -0.10 -10.92 -14.64
CA GLY A 143 -0.31 -12.18 -15.36
C GLY A 143 0.24 -12.18 -16.78
N ILE A 144 0.11 -11.05 -17.50
CA ILE A 144 0.69 -10.88 -18.85
C ILE A 144 2.22 -10.84 -18.79
N GLY A 145 2.79 -10.10 -17.83
CA GLY A 145 4.23 -9.99 -17.69
C GLY A 145 4.88 -11.33 -17.34
N GLN A 146 4.21 -12.13 -16.51
CA GLN A 146 4.65 -13.49 -16.17
C GLN A 146 4.61 -14.42 -17.38
N SER A 147 3.57 -14.34 -18.22
CA SER A 147 3.49 -15.17 -19.44
C SER A 147 4.51 -14.76 -20.51
N LEU A 148 4.95 -13.49 -20.49
CA LEU A 148 6.09 -12.99 -21.28
C LEU A 148 7.46 -13.40 -20.73
N GLY A 149 7.54 -14.07 -19.58
CA GLY A 149 8.79 -14.53 -18.97
C GLY A 149 9.63 -13.41 -18.33
N MET A 150 9.04 -12.24 -18.06
CA MET A 150 9.78 -11.14 -17.44
C MET A 150 9.93 -11.33 -15.92
N PRO A 151 11.03 -10.82 -15.31
CA PRO A 151 11.21 -10.86 -13.86
C PRO A 151 10.06 -10.16 -13.13
N ILE A 152 9.47 -10.84 -12.15
CA ILE A 152 8.30 -10.34 -11.41
C ILE A 152 8.56 -8.98 -10.75
N GLY A 153 9.79 -8.76 -10.27
CA GLY A 153 10.18 -7.48 -9.66
C GLY A 153 10.11 -6.30 -10.62
N LEU A 154 10.46 -6.48 -11.90
CA LEU A 154 10.36 -5.42 -12.90
C LEU A 154 8.91 -5.10 -13.26
N ILE A 155 8.08 -6.14 -13.41
CA ILE A 155 6.65 -5.99 -13.73
C ILE A 155 5.93 -5.29 -12.57
N VAL A 156 6.16 -5.75 -11.34
CA VAL A 156 5.56 -5.15 -10.14
C VAL A 156 6.08 -3.72 -9.97
N GLY A 157 7.37 -3.48 -10.21
CA GLY A 157 7.96 -2.13 -10.15
C GLY A 157 7.33 -1.16 -11.14
N SER A 158 7.08 -1.59 -12.39
CA SER A 158 6.46 -0.74 -13.42
C SER A 158 4.99 -0.41 -13.11
N ILE A 159 4.23 -1.39 -12.59
CA ILE A 159 2.84 -1.23 -12.15
C ILE A 159 2.76 -0.27 -10.95
N ILE A 160 3.58 -0.50 -9.91
CA ILE A 160 3.61 0.33 -8.70
C ILE A 160 3.96 1.77 -9.05
N SER A 161 4.98 1.97 -9.89
CA SER A 161 5.41 3.30 -10.31
C SER A 161 4.29 4.06 -11.02
N GLY A 162 3.56 3.40 -11.92
CA GLY A 162 2.43 4.00 -12.63
C GLY A 162 1.26 4.33 -11.71
N ALA A 163 0.87 3.38 -10.86
CA ALA A 163 -0.23 3.56 -9.94
C ALA A 163 0.03 4.67 -8.91
N TYR A 164 1.23 4.76 -8.32
CA TYR A 164 1.56 5.86 -7.41
C TYR A 164 1.68 7.22 -8.12
N PHE A 165 2.19 7.23 -9.34
CA PHE A 165 2.27 8.46 -10.14
C PHE A 165 0.88 9.02 -10.43
N GLY A 166 -0.05 8.17 -10.87
CA GLY A 166 -1.42 8.60 -11.13
C GLY A 166 -2.17 9.04 -9.88
N ASP A 167 -1.98 8.34 -8.75
CA ASP A 167 -2.59 8.66 -7.46
C ASP A 167 -2.20 10.06 -6.96
N LYS A 168 -0.92 10.44 -7.13
CA LYS A 168 -0.42 11.76 -6.70
C LYS A 168 -0.79 12.92 -7.62
N LEU A 169 -1.15 12.64 -8.87
CA LEU A 169 -1.56 13.64 -9.86
C LEU A 169 -3.08 13.70 -10.06
N SER A 170 -3.81 12.79 -9.43
CA SER A 170 -5.27 12.71 -9.49
C SER A 170 -5.89 13.97 -8.88
N PRO A 171 -6.72 14.72 -9.64
CA PRO A 171 -7.47 15.86 -9.11
C PRO A 171 -8.70 15.44 -8.28
N PHE A 172 -8.92 14.14 -8.09
CA PHE A 172 -10.09 13.54 -7.42
C PHE A 172 -9.85 13.10 -5.97
N ILE A 173 -8.68 13.42 -5.40
CA ILE A 173 -8.37 13.36 -3.96
C ILE A 173 -8.18 14.79 -3.44
#